data_AF-A0AA37HQX0-F1
#
_entry.id   AF-A0AA37HQX0-F1
#
_cell.length_a   1.000
_cell.length_b   1.000
_cell.length_c   1.000
_cell.angle_alpha   90.00
_cell.angle_beta   90.00
_cell.angle_gamma   90.00
#
_symmetry.space_group_name_H-M   'P 1'
#
loop_
_entity.id
_entity.type
_entity.pdbx_description
1 polymer ?
#
loop_
_entity_poly.entity_id
_entity_poly.type
_entity_poly.pdbx_seq_one_letter_code
_entity_poly.pdbx_strand_id
1 'polypeptide(L)'
;MRLLVGLILRILAVVALCVTGATAWMVIEVHRGIHEEAVASADRVAREARELAWRELTWRGSAGRYAKYAFPDWRSSHTLRFISPGNCVALTWEGEATQTQCSGLETVGGPAPAWFETLHRRLLGPSEPVRRAITLNRREAGTVVTTPDPGAMVRQIWRQVRVLIGTALAMAACIALLATLVLGVSLRPAALITRGLRRLGDGDRAARLPRFRSGEFDRIARAVDALGERLERSTVERTVLTQRLFQVQEDERRALARELHDEFGQCLTATGALAGAIEAGSADRPDLRADAQVISRTIRQMMTTLREALARLRPPDLEEFGLGPSLHRLVASWRRREAPTFALGVAGDLATVPGPVALSLYRIVQECLTNAVRHGRPTCVRVDLVRRRDWISVVVSDDGGGDPAAIAGTGGHGVLGMRERVAALGGRLTIGRAEQGLRIEAVIPCPPDPCPPDPCPPESSQGPVARCAVPIAAVGAADRSDATRPAERAAA
;
A
#
# COMPACT_ATOMS: atom_id res chain seq x y z
N MET A 1 -9.27 4.72 6.22
CA MET A 1 -10.15 4.97 7.38
C MET A 1 -9.93 6.33 8.02
N ARG A 2 -8.71 6.75 8.36
CA ARG A 2 -8.45 8.08 8.97
C ARG A 2 -9.02 9.28 8.20
N LEU A 3 -8.95 9.27 6.86
CA LEU A 3 -9.51 10.34 6.01
C LEU A 3 -11.05 10.43 6.08
N LEU A 4 -11.75 9.30 6.10
CA LEU A 4 -13.21 9.25 6.19
C LEU A 4 -13.69 9.74 7.56
N VAL A 5 -13.02 9.30 8.63
CA VAL A 5 -13.32 9.75 10.00
C VAL A 5 -13.09 11.26 10.13
N GLY A 6 -11.97 11.76 9.59
CA GLY A 6 -11.68 13.20 9.59
C GLY A 6 -12.70 14.04 8.82
N LEU A 7 -13.20 13.53 7.68
CA LEU A 7 -14.25 14.21 6.92
C LEU A 7 -15.58 14.26 7.69
N ILE A 8 -16.01 13.14 8.26
CA ILE A 8 -17.26 13.06 9.02
C ILE A 8 -17.21 14.06 10.20
N LEU A 9 -16.09 14.10 10.93
CA LEU A 9 -15.91 15.06 12.03
C LEU A 9 -15.99 16.51 11.55
N ARG A 10 -15.40 16.85 10.40
CA ARG A 10 -15.48 18.20 9.82
C ARG A 10 -16.91 18.56 9.40
N ILE A 11 -17.64 17.64 8.77
CA ILE A 11 -19.05 17.85 8.39
C ILE A 11 -19.89 18.09 9.64
N LEU A 12 -19.72 17.27 10.69
CA LEU A 12 -20.43 17.44 11.95
C LEU A 12 -20.12 18.78 12.63
N ALA A 13 -18.86 19.22 12.60
CA ALA A 13 -18.46 20.52 13.15
C ALA A 13 -19.11 21.70 12.40
N VAL A 14 -19.13 21.66 11.07
CA VAL A 14 -19.78 22.69 10.25
C VAL A 14 -21.29 22.71 10.50
N VAL A 15 -21.93 21.53 10.53
CA VAL A 15 -23.37 21.43 10.83
C VAL A 15 -23.67 21.99 12.21
N ALA A 16 -22.89 21.66 13.23
CA ALA A 16 -23.07 22.19 14.57
C ALA A 16 -23.00 23.73 14.60
N LEU A 17 -22.03 24.33 13.91
CA LEU A 17 -21.89 25.79 13.80
C LEU A 17 -23.07 26.44 13.05
N CYS A 18 -23.52 25.83 11.95
CA CYS A 18 -24.67 26.34 11.21
C CYS A 18 -25.97 26.23 12.02
N VAL A 19 -26.16 25.13 12.76
CA VAL A 19 -27.34 24.91 13.60
C VAL A 19 -27.36 25.87 14.78
N THR A 20 -26.23 26.14 15.45
CA THR A 20 -26.18 27.12 16.54
C THR A 20 -26.47 28.54 16.05
N GLY A 21 -25.92 28.93 14.88
CA GLY A 21 -26.23 30.20 14.26
C GLY A 21 -27.71 30.33 13.85
N ALA A 22 -28.27 29.32 13.19
CA ALA A 22 -29.65 29.31 12.74
C ALA A 22 -30.65 29.27 13.91
N THR A 23 -30.35 28.53 14.97
CA THR A 23 -31.18 28.50 16.19
C THR A 23 -31.16 29.84 16.90
N ALA A 24 -30.00 30.49 17.05
CA ALA A 24 -29.89 31.83 17.62
C ALA A 24 -30.67 32.88 16.81
N TRP A 25 -30.50 32.87 15.48
CA TRP A 25 -31.26 33.75 14.58
C TRP A 25 -32.77 33.53 14.71
N MET A 26 -33.22 32.28 14.66
CA MET A 26 -34.64 31.94 14.77
C MET A 26 -35.25 32.39 16.09
N VAL A 27 -34.53 32.21 17.20
CA VAL A 27 -35.00 32.66 18.53
C VAL A 27 -35.17 34.18 18.56
N ILE A 28 -34.22 34.94 18.00
CA ILE A 28 -34.30 36.41 17.92
C ILE A 28 -35.47 36.84 17.04
N GLU A 29 -35.64 36.21 15.88
CA GLU A 29 -36.70 36.54 14.91
C GLU A 29 -38.09 36.31 15.51
N VAL A 30 -38.30 35.16 16.16
CA VAL A 30 -39.58 34.84 16.79
C VAL A 30 -39.88 35.78 17.96
N HIS A 31 -38.87 36.15 18.75
CA HIS A 31 -39.03 37.11 19.82
C HIS A 31 -39.43 38.50 19.31
N ARG A 32 -38.82 38.97 18.21
CA ARG A 32 -39.21 40.22 17.55
C ARG A 32 -40.63 40.16 17.00
N GLY A 33 -40.99 39.08 16.31
CA GLY A 33 -42.33 38.89 15.76
C GLY A 33 -43.42 38.93 16.83
N ILE A 34 -43.20 38.33 18.00
CA ILE A 34 -44.15 38.37 19.11
C ILE A 34 -44.35 39.80 19.63
N HIS A 35 -43.28 40.60 19.71
CA HIS A 35 -43.39 42.01 20.09
C HIS A 35 -44.19 42.82 19.06
N GLU A 36 -43.94 42.61 17.77
CA GLU A 36 -44.71 43.27 16.70
C GLU A 36 -46.19 42.88 16.72
N GLU A 37 -46.49 41.59 16.93
CA GLU A 37 -47.86 41.10 17.06
C GLU A 37 -48.57 41.63 18.31
N ALA A 38 -47.84 41.81 19.42
CA ALA A 38 -48.37 42.43 20.64
C ALA A 38 -48.72 43.90 20.41
N VAL A 39 -47.87 44.65 19.69
CA VAL A 39 -48.16 46.04 19.27
C VAL A 39 -49.38 46.09 18.36
N ALA A 40 -49.44 45.23 17.34
CA ALA A 40 -50.56 45.19 16.41
C ALA A 40 -51.88 44.79 17.10
N SER A 41 -51.82 43.89 18.08
CA SER A 41 -52.97 43.51 18.91
C SER A 41 -53.45 44.69 19.77
N ALA A 42 -52.53 45.41 20.41
CA ALA A 42 -52.85 46.61 21.18
C ALA A 42 -53.53 47.69 20.32
N ASP A 43 -53.04 47.91 19.10
CA ASP A 43 -53.60 48.92 18.19
C ASP A 43 -54.98 48.50 17.66
N ARG A 44 -55.21 47.21 17.33
CA ARG A 44 -56.53 46.70 16.93
C ARG A 44 -57.55 46.84 18.05
N VAL A 45 -57.17 46.44 19.26
CA VAL A 45 -58.02 46.56 20.44
C VAL A 45 -58.34 48.01 20.77
N ALA A 46 -57.35 48.90 20.74
CA ALA A 46 -57.57 50.32 21.03
C ALA A 46 -58.48 51.01 19.99
N ARG A 47 -58.39 50.61 18.71
CA ARG A 47 -59.31 51.09 17.67
C ARG A 47 -60.73 50.61 17.90
N GLU A 48 -60.93 49.32 18.12
CA GLU A 48 -62.25 48.74 18.34
C GLU A 48 -62.91 49.31 19.61
N ALA A 49 -62.14 49.43 20.70
CA ALA A 49 -62.61 50.05 21.94
C ALA A 49 -63.06 51.52 21.72
N ARG A 50 -62.35 52.26 20.88
CA ARG A 50 -62.72 53.64 20.52
C ARG A 50 -64.00 53.68 19.68
N GLU A 51 -64.16 52.79 18.70
CA GLU A 51 -65.36 52.71 17.87
C GLU A 51 -66.60 52.34 18.70
N LEU A 52 -66.47 51.34 19.58
CA LEU A 52 -67.53 50.92 20.49
C LEU A 52 -67.94 52.06 21.44
N ALA A 53 -66.97 52.78 22.01
CA ALA A 53 -67.26 53.93 22.86
C ALA A 53 -67.94 55.08 22.10
N TRP A 54 -67.54 55.35 20.85
CA TRP A 54 -68.21 56.35 20.00
C TRP A 54 -69.65 55.99 19.63
N ARG A 55 -69.93 54.71 19.36
CA ARG A 55 -71.30 54.23 19.08
C ARG A 55 -72.23 54.46 20.27
N GLU A 56 -71.76 54.15 21.48
CA GLU A 56 -72.56 54.34 22.70
C GLU A 56 -72.78 55.83 23.01
N LEU A 57 -71.77 56.67 22.78
CA LEU A 57 -71.86 58.13 22.93
C LEU A 57 -72.84 58.78 21.96
N THR A 58 -72.89 58.34 20.70
CA THR A 58 -73.84 58.88 19.71
C THR A 58 -75.26 58.38 19.92
N TRP A 59 -75.44 57.16 20.47
CA TRP A 59 -76.76 56.60 20.74
C TRP A 59 -77.46 57.26 21.96
N ARG A 60 -76.72 57.70 22.98
CA ARG A 60 -77.28 58.35 24.20
C ARG A 60 -77.49 59.87 24.09
N GLY A 61 -77.72 60.38 22.88
CA GLY A 61 -77.81 61.81 22.53
C GLY A 61 -78.89 62.69 23.20
N SER A 62 -79.40 62.35 24.39
CA SER A 62 -80.33 63.21 25.14
C SER A 62 -80.13 63.28 26.67
N ALA A 63 -79.21 62.52 27.28
CA ALA A 63 -79.00 62.57 28.73
C ALA A 63 -77.80 63.47 29.10
N GLY A 64 -78.10 64.64 29.68
CA GLY A 64 -77.15 65.73 29.88
C GLY A 64 -75.89 65.42 30.71
N ARG A 65 -74.80 66.10 30.32
CA ARG A 65 -73.54 66.52 31.01
C ARG A 65 -72.86 65.70 32.11
N TYR A 66 -73.41 64.59 32.62
CA TYR A 66 -72.79 63.73 33.64
C TYR A 66 -73.05 62.22 33.42
N ALA A 67 -73.26 61.77 32.18
CA ALA A 67 -73.28 60.34 31.89
C ALA A 67 -71.86 59.76 32.09
N LYS A 68 -71.64 59.04 33.21
CA LYS A 68 -70.46 58.19 33.39
C LYS A 68 -70.35 57.28 32.17
N TYR A 69 -69.18 57.29 31.53
CA TYR A 69 -68.85 56.47 30.37
C TYR A 69 -68.86 54.98 30.76
N ALA A 70 -70.00 54.30 30.74
CA ALA A 70 -70.05 52.85 30.95
C ALA A 70 -69.60 52.15 29.66
N PHE A 71 -68.50 51.39 29.74
CA PHE A 71 -67.93 50.72 28.58
C PHE A 71 -68.68 49.40 28.30
N PRO A 72 -68.90 48.98 27.03
CA PRO A 72 -69.64 47.75 26.71
C PRO A 72 -68.91 46.48 27.20
N ASP A 73 -69.67 45.37 27.37
CA ASP A 73 -69.19 44.10 27.92
C ASP A 73 -68.04 43.49 27.09
N TRP A 74 -66.81 43.78 27.51
CA TRP A 74 -65.56 43.39 26.86
C TRP A 74 -65.38 41.86 26.79
N ARG A 75 -66.12 41.08 27.60
CA ARG A 75 -65.99 39.62 27.81
C ARG A 75 -66.59 38.73 26.73
N SER A 76 -67.12 39.30 25.64
CA SER A 76 -67.73 38.51 24.58
C SER A 76 -66.71 37.71 23.74
N SER A 77 -67.15 36.58 23.17
CA SER A 77 -66.36 35.78 22.22
C SER A 77 -66.01 36.52 20.93
N HIS A 78 -66.73 37.61 20.62
CA HIS A 78 -66.43 38.50 19.50
C HIS A 78 -65.14 39.29 19.74
N THR A 79 -64.88 39.71 20.99
CA THR A 79 -63.71 40.49 21.38
C THR A 79 -62.41 39.68 21.29
N LEU A 80 -62.47 38.38 21.57
CA LEU A 80 -61.33 37.45 21.48
C LEU A 80 -60.73 37.34 20.06
N ARG A 81 -61.51 37.64 19.01
CA ARG A 81 -61.03 37.62 17.61
C ARG A 81 -60.03 38.73 17.29
N PHE A 82 -60.00 39.79 18.08
CA PHE A 82 -59.10 40.92 17.87
C PHE A 82 -57.72 40.74 18.54
N ILE A 83 -57.61 39.75 19.43
CA ILE A 83 -56.39 39.41 20.18
C ILE A 83 -55.62 38.31 19.43
N SER A 84 -54.36 38.57 19.05
CA SER A 84 -53.50 37.53 18.46
C SER A 84 -53.29 36.36 19.44
N PRO A 85 -53.23 35.10 18.98
CA PRO A 85 -52.95 33.95 19.83
C PRO A 85 -51.67 34.14 20.66
N GLY A 86 -51.67 33.71 21.93
CA GLY A 86 -50.52 33.83 22.83
C GLY A 86 -50.34 35.22 23.44
N ASN A 87 -51.26 36.15 23.23
CA ASN A 87 -51.28 37.45 23.89
C ASN A 87 -52.43 37.58 24.88
N CYS A 88 -52.17 38.30 25.97
CA CYS A 88 -53.14 38.75 26.95
C CYS A 88 -53.34 40.24 26.83
N VAL A 89 -54.59 40.71 26.80
CA VAL A 89 -54.94 42.12 26.75
C VAL A 89 -55.70 42.49 28.00
N ALA A 90 -55.19 43.47 28.73
CA ALA A 90 -55.81 44.09 29.89
C ALA A 90 -56.31 45.49 29.50
N LEU A 91 -57.62 45.70 29.59
CA LEU A 91 -58.28 46.98 29.36
C LEU A 91 -58.59 47.64 30.71
N THR A 92 -58.21 48.90 30.86
CA THR A 92 -58.56 49.75 32.00
C THR A 92 -59.39 50.91 31.49
N TRP A 93 -60.49 51.21 32.17
CA TRP A 93 -61.38 52.32 31.84
C TRP A 93 -61.58 53.20 33.06
N GLU A 94 -61.72 54.51 32.86
CA GLU A 94 -61.79 55.49 33.96
C GLU A 94 -63.00 55.20 34.88
N GLY A 95 -62.72 54.71 36.10
CA GLY A 95 -63.73 54.35 37.10
C GLY A 95 -64.20 52.90 37.11
N GLU A 96 -63.66 52.03 36.25
CA GLU A 96 -63.96 50.59 36.21
C GLU A 96 -62.74 49.72 36.54
N ALA A 97 -62.97 48.46 36.94
CA ALA A 97 -61.91 47.49 37.19
C ALA A 97 -61.26 47.00 35.90
N THR A 98 -59.94 46.78 35.94
CA THR A 98 -59.17 46.21 34.84
C THR A 98 -59.75 44.86 34.38
N GLN A 99 -60.05 44.73 33.09
CA GLN A 99 -60.54 43.49 32.50
C GLN A 99 -59.44 42.85 31.62
N THR A 100 -58.98 41.66 32.00
CA THR A 100 -57.93 40.93 31.26
C THR A 100 -58.51 39.73 30.52
N GLN A 101 -58.12 39.56 29.25
CA GLN A 101 -58.43 38.37 28.44
C GLN A 101 -57.19 37.88 27.71
N CYS A 102 -57.02 36.55 27.65
CA CYS A 102 -55.92 35.89 26.96
C CYS A 102 -56.46 34.98 25.86
N SER A 103 -55.85 35.01 24.68
CA SER A 103 -56.27 34.20 23.53
C SER A 103 -55.28 33.06 23.27
N GLY A 104 -55.80 31.85 22.94
CA GLY A 104 -55.02 30.80 22.26
C GLY A 104 -53.96 30.04 23.07
N LEU A 105 -54.06 29.95 24.40
CA LEU A 105 -53.08 29.24 25.24
C LEU A 105 -52.96 27.73 24.96
N GLU A 106 -54.05 27.09 24.53
CA GLU A 106 -54.13 25.63 24.31
C GLU A 106 -53.56 25.17 22.96
N THR A 107 -53.41 26.09 22.00
CA THR A 107 -53.00 25.78 20.62
C THR A 107 -51.48 25.76 20.38
N VAL A 108 -50.67 26.07 21.39
CA VAL A 108 -49.23 26.41 21.22
C VAL A 108 -48.28 25.20 21.37
N GLY A 109 -48.80 23.98 21.52
CA GLY A 109 -48.02 22.74 21.59
C GLY A 109 -47.56 22.37 23.00
N GLY A 110 -46.76 21.30 23.12
CA GLY A 110 -46.33 20.73 24.41
C GLY A 110 -45.37 21.63 25.21
N PRO A 111 -45.21 21.40 26.52
CA PRO A 111 -44.38 22.23 27.39
C PRO A 111 -42.90 22.19 26.99
N ALA A 112 -42.24 23.34 27.07
CA ALA A 112 -40.80 23.45 26.88
C ALA A 112 -40.06 22.94 28.14
N PRO A 113 -38.83 22.40 28.00
CA PRO A 113 -38.02 22.01 29.14
C PRO A 113 -37.66 23.19 30.06
N ALA A 114 -37.58 22.94 31.36
CA ALA A 114 -37.27 23.97 32.36
C ALA A 114 -35.92 24.68 32.13
N TRP A 115 -34.92 23.96 31.62
CA TRP A 115 -33.62 24.54 31.28
C TRP A 115 -33.72 25.56 30.15
N PHE A 116 -34.60 25.30 29.16
CA PHE A 116 -34.78 26.16 28.00
C PHE A 116 -35.50 27.44 28.38
N GLU A 117 -36.52 27.33 29.24
CA GLU A 117 -37.23 28.49 29.79
C GLU A 117 -36.28 29.39 30.61
N THR A 118 -35.43 28.79 31.45
CA THR A 118 -34.44 29.52 32.24
C THR A 118 -33.42 30.23 31.35
N LEU A 119 -32.97 29.56 30.29
CA LEU A 119 -32.02 30.11 29.33
C LEU A 119 -32.64 31.28 28.55
N HIS A 120 -33.85 31.11 28.02
CA HIS A 120 -34.58 32.17 27.32
C HIS A 120 -34.74 33.41 28.20
N ARG A 121 -35.17 33.21 29.45
CA ARG A 121 -35.34 34.31 30.42
C ARG A 121 -34.05 35.06 30.71
N ARG A 122 -32.91 34.37 30.78
CA ARG A 122 -31.60 35.00 30.97
C ARG A 122 -31.10 35.74 29.74
N LEU A 123 -31.39 35.24 28.54
CA LEU A 123 -30.85 35.78 27.30
C LEU A 123 -31.64 36.99 26.77
N LEU A 124 -32.97 36.90 26.76
CA LEU A 124 -33.87 37.87 26.12
C LEU A 124 -34.70 38.69 27.10
N GLY A 125 -34.66 38.34 28.39
CA GLY A 125 -35.44 39.04 29.43
C GLY A 125 -36.96 38.80 29.33
N PRO A 126 -37.74 39.34 30.28
CA PRO A 126 -39.19 39.36 30.19
C PRO A 126 -39.66 40.36 29.13
N SER A 127 -40.69 40.02 28.37
CA SER A 127 -41.29 40.94 27.40
C SER A 127 -41.96 42.11 28.10
N GLU A 128 -41.61 43.33 27.68
CA GLU A 128 -42.24 44.54 28.21
C GLU A 128 -43.71 44.64 27.77
N PRO A 129 -44.63 45.02 28.68
CA PRO A 129 -46.03 45.25 28.34
C PRO A 129 -46.17 46.43 27.38
N VAL A 130 -46.85 46.24 26.26
CA VAL A 130 -47.16 47.32 25.32
C VAL A 130 -48.40 48.08 25.80
N ARG A 131 -48.26 49.38 26.08
CA ARG A 131 -49.35 50.25 26.53
C ARG A 131 -49.84 51.16 25.40
N ARG A 132 -51.15 51.32 25.27
CA ARG A 132 -51.81 52.25 24.35
C ARG A 132 -52.94 52.98 25.06
N ALA A 133 -52.90 54.30 25.05
CA ALA A 133 -53.96 55.14 25.60
C ALA A 133 -55.16 55.21 24.65
N ILE A 134 -56.37 55.15 25.20
CA ILE A 134 -57.62 55.39 24.49
C ILE A 134 -58.04 56.83 24.77
N THR A 135 -58.05 57.67 23.74
CA THR A 135 -58.47 59.07 23.84
C THR A 135 -59.84 59.28 23.19
N LEU A 136 -60.74 59.95 23.93
CA LEU A 136 -62.08 60.37 23.53
C LEU A 136 -62.21 61.89 23.72
N ASN A 137 -62.63 62.64 22.70
CA ASN A 137 -62.80 64.10 22.77
C ASN A 137 -61.63 64.85 23.45
N ARG A 138 -60.38 64.47 23.12
CA ARG A 138 -59.13 65.00 23.71
C ARG A 138 -58.92 64.74 25.22
N ARG A 139 -59.67 63.82 25.83
CA ARG A 139 -59.42 63.27 27.18
C ARG A 139 -59.04 61.80 27.10
N GLU A 140 -58.15 61.37 27.97
CA GLU A 140 -57.77 59.96 28.10
C GLU A 140 -58.85 59.23 28.90
N ALA A 141 -59.55 58.29 28.26
CA ALA A 141 -60.70 57.59 28.84
C ALA A 141 -60.35 56.19 29.36
N GLY A 142 -59.19 55.65 28.97
CA GLY A 142 -58.72 54.34 29.40
C GLY A 142 -57.37 53.95 28.79
N THR A 143 -56.79 52.84 29.26
CA THR A 143 -55.54 52.29 28.70
C THR A 143 -55.68 50.81 28.36
N VAL A 144 -55.14 50.42 27.21
CA VAL A 144 -54.98 49.04 26.77
C VAL A 144 -53.54 48.62 27.04
N VAL A 145 -53.37 47.53 27.76
CA VAL A 145 -52.08 46.89 28.00
C VAL A 145 -52.08 45.51 27.37
N THR A 146 -51.22 45.27 26.39
CA THR A 146 -51.02 43.94 25.81
C THR A 146 -49.73 43.34 26.33
N THR A 147 -49.83 42.16 26.93
CA THR A 147 -48.72 41.37 27.45
C THR A 147 -48.66 40.01 26.74
N PRO A 148 -47.53 39.64 26.13
CA PRO A 148 -47.32 38.28 25.64
C PRO A 148 -47.41 37.27 26.79
N ASP A 149 -48.06 36.13 26.58
CA ASP A 149 -48.05 35.04 27.55
C ASP A 149 -46.66 34.37 27.53
N PRO A 150 -45.91 34.39 28.65
CA PRO A 150 -44.54 33.87 28.68
C PRO A 150 -44.48 32.37 28.42
N GLY A 151 -45.51 31.61 28.82
CA GLY A 151 -45.57 30.17 28.61
C GLY A 151 -45.79 29.80 27.14
N ALA A 152 -46.72 30.46 26.47
CA ALA A 152 -47.02 30.28 25.05
C ALA A 152 -45.80 30.62 24.18
N MET A 153 -45.15 31.76 24.44
CA MET A 153 -43.95 32.20 23.72
C MET A 153 -42.85 31.14 23.76
N VAL A 154 -42.47 30.67 24.96
CA VAL A 154 -41.38 29.70 25.11
C VAL A 154 -41.72 28.36 24.44
N ARG A 155 -42.98 27.91 24.51
CA ARG A 155 -43.44 26.69 23.83
C ARG A 155 -43.34 26.79 22.31
N GLN A 156 -43.71 27.94 21.74
CA GLN A 156 -43.62 28.19 20.30
C GLN A 156 -42.18 28.17 19.80
N ILE A 157 -41.28 28.89 20.48
CA ILE A 157 -39.85 28.92 20.15
C ILE A 157 -39.25 27.50 20.26
N TRP A 158 -39.57 26.77 21.33
CA TRP A 158 -39.07 25.41 21.52
C TRP A 158 -39.49 24.46 20.40
N ARG A 159 -40.75 24.53 19.96
CA ARG A 159 -41.25 23.71 18.85
C ARG A 159 -40.47 23.96 17.56
N GLN A 160 -40.24 25.22 17.21
CA GLN A 160 -39.50 25.60 16.00
C GLN A 160 -38.01 25.20 16.08
N VAL A 161 -37.36 25.42 17.23
CA VAL A 161 -35.97 24.98 17.47
C VAL A 161 -35.83 23.47 17.31
N ARG A 162 -36.75 22.69 17.88
CA ARG A 162 -36.73 21.22 17.76
C ARG A 162 -36.87 20.75 16.32
N VAL A 163 -37.79 21.33 15.54
CA VAL A 163 -37.96 21.00 14.12
C VAL A 163 -36.70 21.34 13.33
N LEU A 164 -36.14 22.55 13.53
CA LEU A 164 -34.91 22.99 12.87
C LEU A 164 -33.74 22.04 13.14
N ILE A 165 -33.47 21.73 14.41
CA ILE A 165 -32.38 20.80 14.79
C ILE A 165 -32.61 19.42 14.17
N GLY A 166 -33.84 18.89 14.22
CA GLY A 166 -34.18 17.59 13.62
C GLY A 166 -33.91 17.55 12.11
N THR A 167 -34.36 18.56 11.37
CA THR A 167 -34.11 18.66 9.92
C THR A 167 -32.63 18.77 9.59
N ALA A 168 -31.87 19.56 10.36
CA ALA A 168 -30.45 19.74 10.14
C ALA A 168 -29.65 18.45 10.40
N LEU A 169 -29.98 17.71 11.46
CA LEU A 169 -29.36 16.42 11.76
C LEU A 169 -29.67 15.37 10.68
N ALA A 170 -30.91 15.32 10.19
CA ALA A 170 -31.30 14.42 9.10
C ALA A 170 -30.53 14.72 7.80
N MET A 171 -30.43 16.00 7.42
CA MET A 171 -29.63 16.42 6.26
C MET A 171 -28.15 16.08 6.45
N ALA A 172 -27.58 16.34 7.63
CA ALA A 172 -26.19 16.03 7.93
C ALA A 172 -25.89 14.53 7.83
N ALA A 173 -26.76 13.67 8.35
CA ALA A 173 -26.63 12.22 8.25
C ALA A 173 -26.70 11.75 6.79
N CYS A 174 -27.63 12.29 5.99
CA CYS A 174 -27.74 11.98 4.57
C CYS A 174 -26.50 12.40 3.78
N ILE A 175 -26.01 13.64 3.99
CA ILE A 175 -24.78 14.15 3.35
C ILE A 175 -23.58 13.30 3.75
N ALA A 176 -23.42 12.95 5.03
CA ALA A 176 -22.33 12.12 5.49
C ALA A 176 -22.37 10.73 4.83
N LEU A 177 -23.54 10.08 4.77
CA LEU A 177 -23.71 8.79 4.10
C LEU A 177 -23.33 8.87 2.62
N LEU A 178 -23.89 9.83 1.88
CA LEU A 178 -23.59 10.02 0.46
C LEU A 178 -22.11 10.32 0.23
N ALA A 179 -21.52 11.20 1.04
CA ALA A 179 -20.09 11.53 0.96
C ALA A 179 -19.22 10.28 1.17
N THR A 180 -19.54 9.44 2.16
CA THR A 180 -18.78 8.19 2.39
C THR A 180 -18.89 7.20 1.25
N LEU A 181 -20.08 7.05 0.65
CA LEU A 181 -20.31 6.17 -0.49
C LEU A 181 -19.54 6.66 -1.73
N VAL A 182 -19.68 7.94 -2.07
CA VAL A 182 -19.02 8.55 -3.23
C VAL A 182 -17.51 8.50 -3.07
N LEU A 183 -16.96 8.93 -1.93
CA LEU A 183 -15.52 8.87 -1.68
C LEU A 183 -14.99 7.45 -1.65
N GLY A 184 -15.75 6.51 -1.08
CA GLY A 184 -15.39 5.10 -1.05
C GLY A 184 -15.25 4.53 -2.45
N VAL A 185 -16.17 4.83 -3.36
CA VAL A 185 -16.11 4.38 -4.75
C VAL A 185 -15.00 5.10 -5.52
N SER A 186 -14.89 6.42 -5.40
CA SER A 186 -13.91 7.23 -6.14
C SER A 186 -12.46 6.98 -5.73
N LEU A 187 -12.20 6.56 -4.49
CA LEU A 187 -10.84 6.29 -3.99
C LEU A 187 -10.42 4.81 -4.08
N ARG A 188 -11.32 3.90 -4.49
CA ARG A 188 -10.97 2.48 -4.74
C ARG A 188 -9.78 2.31 -5.71
N PRO A 189 -9.71 3.02 -6.86
CA PRO A 189 -8.57 2.94 -7.78
C PRO A 189 -7.22 3.25 -7.12
N ALA A 190 -7.17 4.27 -6.24
CA ALA A 190 -5.94 4.63 -5.53
C ALA A 190 -5.44 3.50 -4.62
N ALA A 191 -6.34 2.76 -3.96
CA ALA A 191 -5.97 1.60 -3.16
C ALA A 191 -5.40 0.45 -4.01
N LEU A 192 -5.85 0.30 -5.26
CA LEU A 192 -5.29 -0.70 -6.18
C LEU A 192 -3.91 -0.30 -6.70
N ILE A 193 -3.72 0.98 -7.06
CA ILE A 193 -2.42 1.51 -7.51
C ILE A 193 -1.37 1.35 -6.41
N THR A 194 -1.70 1.70 -5.17
CA THR A 194 -0.77 1.55 -4.03
C THR A 194 -0.39 0.09 -3.76
N ARG A 195 -1.32 -0.86 -3.93
CA ARG A 195 -1.00 -2.29 -3.88
C ARG A 195 -0.10 -2.73 -5.03
N GLY A 196 -0.36 -2.24 -6.25
CA GLY A 196 0.50 -2.50 -7.41
C GLY A 196 1.92 -1.97 -7.22
N LEU A 197 2.08 -0.75 -6.69
CA LEU A 197 3.39 -0.18 -6.36
C LEU A 197 4.13 -0.98 -5.29
N ARG A 198 3.44 -1.51 -4.29
CA ARG A 198 4.06 -2.41 -3.30
C ARG A 198 4.56 -3.70 -3.94
N ARG A 199 3.75 -4.36 -4.77
CA ARG A 199 4.17 -5.56 -5.52
C ARG A 199 5.39 -5.29 -6.41
N LEU A 200 5.41 -4.13 -7.08
CA LEU A 200 6.57 -3.71 -7.88
C LEU A 200 7.81 -3.53 -7.00
N GLY A 201 7.66 -2.94 -5.81
CA GLY A 201 8.72 -2.83 -4.80
C GLY A 201 9.21 -4.17 -4.26
N ASP A 202 8.32 -5.15 -4.14
CA ASP A 202 8.62 -6.53 -3.70
C ASP A 202 9.27 -7.38 -4.81
N GLY A 203 9.45 -6.83 -6.01
CA GLY A 203 10.16 -7.47 -7.13
C GLY A 203 9.27 -8.10 -8.21
N ASP A 204 7.95 -8.05 -8.05
CA ASP A 204 6.98 -8.53 -9.04
C ASP A 204 6.77 -7.46 -10.13
N ARG A 205 7.73 -7.41 -11.08
CA ARG A 205 7.77 -6.42 -12.17
C ARG A 205 6.80 -6.71 -13.33
N ALA A 206 6.31 -7.94 -13.41
CA ALA A 206 5.40 -8.39 -14.46
C ALA A 206 3.93 -8.07 -14.14
N ALA A 207 3.59 -7.83 -12.87
CA ALA A 207 2.24 -7.47 -12.46
C ALA A 207 1.79 -6.15 -13.11
N ARG A 208 0.71 -6.22 -13.89
CA ARG A 208 0.08 -5.05 -14.53
C ARG A 208 -1.13 -4.57 -13.74
N LEU A 209 -1.33 -3.26 -13.72
CA LEU A 209 -2.51 -2.65 -13.14
C LEU A 209 -3.71 -2.78 -14.08
N PRO A 210 -4.94 -2.94 -13.55
CA PRO A 210 -6.14 -2.92 -14.38
C PRO A 210 -6.37 -1.51 -14.94
N ARG A 211 -7.07 -1.43 -16.09
CA ARG A 211 -7.49 -0.14 -16.64
C ARG A 211 -8.58 0.49 -15.78
N PHE A 212 -8.49 1.80 -15.56
CA PHE A 212 -9.45 2.54 -14.75
C PHE A 212 -10.34 3.42 -15.62
N ARG A 213 -11.61 3.63 -15.21
CA ARG A 213 -12.57 4.45 -15.98
C ARG A 213 -12.24 5.93 -15.96
N SER A 214 -11.64 6.40 -14.87
CA SER A 214 -11.17 7.76 -14.65
C SER A 214 -9.84 8.00 -15.37
N GLY A 215 -9.77 9.04 -16.20
CA GLY A 215 -8.60 9.33 -17.02
C GLY A 215 -7.31 9.58 -16.22
N GLU A 216 -7.40 10.19 -15.04
CA GLU A 216 -6.26 10.49 -14.18
C GLU A 216 -5.66 9.21 -13.59
N PHE A 217 -6.47 8.36 -12.98
CA PHE A 217 -5.99 7.10 -12.40
C PHE A 217 -5.49 6.13 -13.48
N ASP A 218 -6.10 6.12 -14.65
CA ASP A 218 -5.66 5.30 -15.79
C ASP A 218 -4.32 5.79 -16.37
N ARG A 219 -4.09 7.11 -16.39
CA ARG A 219 -2.77 7.69 -16.73
C ARG A 219 -1.71 7.28 -15.71
N ILE A 220 -2.02 7.30 -14.41
CA ILE A 220 -1.10 6.85 -13.36
C ILE A 220 -0.81 5.35 -13.51
N ALA A 221 -1.84 4.53 -13.75
CA ALA A 221 -1.68 3.09 -13.94
C ALA A 221 -0.72 2.77 -15.11
N ARG A 222 -0.94 3.40 -16.28
CA ARG A 222 -0.03 3.26 -17.43
C ARG A 222 1.40 3.70 -17.13
N ALA A 223 1.57 4.78 -16.36
CA ALA A 223 2.90 5.24 -15.98
C ALA A 223 3.62 4.25 -15.06
N VAL A 224 2.90 3.63 -14.12
CA VAL A 224 3.43 2.57 -13.25
C VAL A 224 3.79 1.32 -14.04
N ASP A 225 2.92 0.89 -14.96
CA ASP A 225 3.19 -0.27 -15.82
C ASP A 225 4.44 -0.02 -16.71
N ALA A 226 4.55 1.16 -17.32
CA ALA A 226 5.72 1.55 -18.10
C ALA A 226 7.01 1.62 -17.27
N LEU A 227 6.91 2.02 -15.99
CA LEU A 227 8.04 1.97 -15.07
C LEU A 227 8.45 0.52 -14.77
N GLY A 228 7.48 -0.37 -14.53
CA GLY A 228 7.73 -1.80 -14.36
C GLY A 228 8.48 -2.41 -15.54
N GLU A 229 8.06 -2.10 -16.76
CA GLU A 229 8.71 -2.55 -18.00
C GLU A 229 10.14 -2.02 -18.17
N ARG A 230 10.39 -0.76 -17.79
CA ARG A 230 11.74 -0.17 -17.85
C ARG A 230 12.67 -0.83 -16.84
N LEU A 231 12.17 -1.09 -15.63
CA LEU A 231 12.92 -1.78 -14.58
C LEU A 231 13.25 -3.22 -14.98
N GLU A 232 12.29 -3.94 -15.56
CA GLU A 232 12.49 -5.30 -16.06
C GLU A 232 13.52 -5.32 -17.18
N ARG A 233 13.38 -4.45 -18.20
CA ARG A 233 14.37 -4.32 -19.28
C ARG A 233 15.76 -4.00 -18.76
N SER A 234 15.90 -3.01 -17.88
CA SER A 234 17.20 -2.64 -17.31
C SER A 234 17.82 -3.79 -16.52
N THR A 235 17.00 -4.59 -15.83
CA THR A 235 17.48 -5.77 -15.10
C THR A 235 17.99 -6.83 -16.07
N VAL A 236 17.24 -7.13 -17.13
CA VAL A 236 17.65 -8.09 -18.18
C VAL A 236 18.92 -7.61 -18.90
N GLU A 237 18.98 -6.34 -19.29
CA GLU A 237 20.16 -5.72 -19.92
C GLU A 237 21.39 -5.83 -19.01
N ARG A 238 21.25 -5.52 -17.71
CA ARG A 238 22.34 -5.68 -16.74
C ARG A 238 22.80 -7.13 -16.67
N THR A 239 21.88 -8.08 -16.56
CA THR A 239 22.22 -9.52 -16.54
C THR A 239 22.99 -9.93 -17.79
N VAL A 240 22.54 -9.52 -18.99
CA VAL A 240 23.22 -9.83 -20.25
C VAL A 240 24.61 -9.20 -20.31
N LEU A 241 24.75 -7.93 -19.90
CA LEU A 241 26.04 -7.25 -19.87
C LEU A 241 27.00 -7.91 -18.88
N THR A 242 26.54 -8.29 -17.69
CA THR A 242 27.33 -9.02 -16.70
C THR A 242 27.79 -10.38 -17.24
N GLN A 243 26.92 -11.12 -17.91
CA GLN A 243 27.30 -12.38 -18.58
C GLN A 243 28.38 -12.15 -19.65
N ARG A 244 28.22 -11.13 -20.50
CA ARG A 244 29.22 -10.77 -21.52
C ARG A 244 30.56 -10.36 -20.90
N LEU A 245 30.54 -9.58 -19.82
CA LEU A 245 31.77 -9.20 -19.10
C LEU A 245 32.51 -10.45 -18.59
N PHE A 246 31.80 -11.42 -18.01
CA PHE A 246 32.43 -12.66 -17.58
C PHE A 246 32.95 -13.51 -18.73
N GLN A 247 32.28 -13.50 -19.88
CA GLN A 247 32.76 -14.19 -21.08
C GLN A 247 34.06 -13.55 -21.59
N VAL A 248 34.09 -12.22 -21.74
CA VAL A 248 35.29 -11.48 -22.15
C VAL A 248 36.44 -11.69 -21.17
N GLN A 249 36.18 -11.67 -19.86
CA GLN A 249 37.20 -11.97 -18.86
C GLN A 249 37.78 -13.39 -18.99
N GLU A 250 36.95 -14.37 -19.36
CA GLU A 250 37.42 -15.74 -19.58
C GLU A 250 38.23 -15.86 -20.88
N ASP A 251 37.78 -15.21 -21.94
CA ASP A 251 38.51 -15.15 -23.22
C ASP A 251 39.88 -14.49 -23.06
N GLU A 252 39.95 -13.41 -22.30
CA GLU A 252 41.20 -12.72 -21.95
C GLU A 252 42.13 -13.62 -21.14
N ARG A 253 41.60 -14.34 -20.13
CA ARG A 253 42.39 -15.32 -19.37
C ARG A 253 42.92 -16.44 -20.26
N ARG A 254 42.15 -16.90 -21.25
CA ARG A 254 42.60 -17.89 -22.24
C ARG A 254 43.65 -17.32 -23.19
N ALA A 255 43.57 -16.05 -23.55
CA ALA A 255 44.58 -15.37 -24.37
C ALA A 255 45.90 -15.23 -23.60
N LEU A 256 45.85 -14.67 -22.39
CA LEU A 256 47.02 -14.51 -21.51
C LEU A 256 47.71 -15.84 -21.22
N ALA A 257 46.95 -16.92 -20.98
CA ALA A 257 47.53 -18.23 -20.76
C ALA A 257 48.28 -18.78 -21.99
N ARG A 258 47.80 -18.48 -23.21
CA ARG A 258 48.49 -18.89 -24.44
C ARG A 258 49.76 -18.06 -24.65
N GLU A 259 49.66 -16.74 -24.56
CA GLU A 259 50.80 -15.83 -24.71
C GLU A 259 51.91 -16.12 -23.69
N LEU A 260 51.55 -16.34 -22.43
CA LEU A 260 52.52 -16.73 -21.39
C LEU A 260 53.18 -18.10 -21.68
N HIS A 261 52.43 -19.07 -22.22
CA HIS A 261 52.97 -20.37 -22.57
C HIS A 261 53.93 -20.27 -23.78
N ASP A 262 53.53 -19.51 -24.79
CA ASP A 262 54.27 -19.38 -26.03
C ASP A 262 55.55 -18.55 -25.83
N GLU A 263 55.48 -17.40 -25.18
CA GLU A 263 56.66 -16.54 -24.99
C GLU A 263 57.60 -17.09 -23.90
N PHE A 264 57.10 -17.29 -22.68
CA PHE A 264 57.95 -17.69 -21.55
C PHE A 264 58.28 -19.18 -21.57
N GLY A 265 57.32 -20.03 -21.96
CA GLY A 265 57.55 -21.47 -22.02
C GLY A 265 58.61 -21.83 -23.05
N GLN A 266 58.58 -21.22 -24.23
CA GLN A 266 59.61 -21.45 -25.26
C GLN A 266 60.96 -20.86 -24.84
N CYS A 267 60.99 -19.63 -24.31
CA CYS A 267 62.21 -18.98 -23.85
C CYS A 267 62.91 -19.80 -22.74
N LEU A 268 62.17 -20.27 -21.74
CA LEU A 268 62.72 -21.10 -20.66
C LEU A 268 63.21 -22.46 -21.16
N THR A 269 62.52 -23.05 -22.13
CA THR A 269 62.94 -24.32 -22.76
C THR A 269 64.25 -24.14 -23.52
N ALA A 270 64.37 -23.09 -24.34
CA ALA A 270 65.59 -22.78 -25.06
C ALA A 270 66.76 -22.47 -24.10
N THR A 271 66.53 -21.64 -23.08
CA THR A 271 67.54 -21.31 -22.08
C THR A 271 67.98 -22.55 -21.31
N GLY A 272 67.05 -23.47 -21.01
CA GLY A 272 67.37 -24.73 -20.34
C GLY A 272 68.23 -25.66 -21.20
N ALA A 273 67.96 -25.72 -22.51
CA ALA A 273 68.78 -26.47 -23.46
C ALA A 273 70.20 -25.90 -23.56
N LEU A 274 70.36 -24.58 -23.60
CA LEU A 274 71.68 -23.92 -23.60
C LEU A 274 72.44 -24.22 -22.31
N ALA A 275 71.80 -24.12 -21.14
CA ALA A 275 72.42 -24.47 -19.86
C ALA A 275 72.84 -25.94 -19.81
N GLY A 276 72.01 -26.86 -20.31
CA GLY A 276 72.34 -28.28 -20.41
C GLY A 276 73.51 -28.55 -21.36
N ALA A 277 73.61 -27.83 -22.47
CA ALA A 277 74.73 -27.93 -23.40
C ALA A 277 76.05 -27.42 -22.78
N ILE A 278 76.01 -26.31 -22.03
CA ILE A 278 77.17 -25.80 -21.28
C ILE A 278 77.60 -26.81 -20.20
N GLU A 279 76.65 -27.39 -19.47
CA GLU A 279 76.94 -28.41 -18.46
C GLU A 279 77.62 -29.65 -19.08
N ALA A 280 77.13 -30.11 -20.23
CA ALA A 280 77.69 -31.26 -20.95
C ALA A 280 79.08 -30.99 -21.54
N GLY A 281 79.33 -29.76 -22.04
CA GLY A 281 80.59 -29.36 -22.67
C GLY A 281 81.69 -28.90 -21.70
N SER A 282 81.39 -28.71 -20.41
CA SER A 282 82.32 -28.16 -19.42
C SER A 282 82.95 -29.21 -18.49
N ALA A 283 83.25 -30.41 -19.01
CA ALA A 283 83.80 -31.52 -18.21
C ALA A 283 85.11 -31.15 -17.48
N ASP A 284 85.97 -30.36 -18.13
CA ASP A 284 87.28 -29.94 -17.61
C ASP A 284 87.24 -28.60 -16.84
N ARG A 285 86.06 -28.01 -16.65
CA ARG A 285 85.87 -26.70 -16.00
C ARG A 285 84.78 -26.78 -14.93
N PRO A 286 85.12 -27.24 -13.70
CA PRO A 286 84.14 -27.50 -12.65
C PRO A 286 83.33 -26.26 -12.25
N ASP A 287 83.93 -25.08 -12.28
CA ASP A 287 83.26 -23.81 -11.94
C ASP A 287 82.13 -23.49 -12.93
N LEU A 288 82.41 -23.61 -14.25
CA LEU A 288 81.41 -23.39 -15.31
C LEU A 288 80.29 -24.43 -15.27
N ARG A 289 80.64 -25.68 -14.93
CA ARG A 289 79.65 -26.75 -14.75
C ARG A 289 78.73 -26.47 -13.57
N ALA A 290 79.27 -25.97 -12.45
CA ALA A 290 78.48 -25.60 -11.28
C ALA A 290 77.51 -24.44 -11.58
N ASP A 291 77.97 -23.42 -12.30
CA ASP A 291 77.14 -22.29 -12.74
C ASP A 291 76.00 -22.76 -13.67
N ALA A 292 76.30 -23.62 -14.64
CA ALA A 292 75.30 -24.21 -15.54
C ALA A 292 74.24 -25.03 -14.77
N GLN A 293 74.65 -25.77 -13.74
CA GLN A 293 73.72 -26.50 -12.87
C GLN A 293 72.83 -25.59 -12.02
N VAL A 294 73.34 -24.45 -11.55
CA VAL A 294 72.53 -23.42 -10.87
C VAL A 294 71.50 -22.85 -11.84
N ILE A 295 71.91 -22.48 -13.07
CA ILE A 295 70.99 -21.99 -14.11
C ILE A 295 69.90 -23.02 -14.40
N SER A 296 70.26 -24.29 -14.62
CA SER A 296 69.31 -25.39 -14.85
C SER A 296 68.34 -25.61 -13.69
N ARG A 297 68.78 -25.45 -12.43
CA ARG A 297 67.88 -25.51 -11.26
C ARG A 297 66.91 -24.32 -11.24
N THR A 298 67.39 -23.11 -11.49
CA THR A 298 66.56 -21.90 -11.55
C THR A 298 65.52 -21.99 -12.66
N ILE A 299 65.89 -22.46 -13.85
CA ILE A 299 64.95 -22.64 -14.98
C ILE A 299 63.88 -23.67 -14.64
N ARG A 300 64.24 -24.80 -14.01
CA ARG A 300 63.25 -25.79 -13.55
C ARG A 300 62.27 -25.20 -12.54
N GLN A 301 62.75 -24.36 -11.62
CA GLN A 301 61.90 -23.64 -10.67
C GLN A 301 60.97 -22.65 -11.39
N MET A 302 61.48 -21.87 -12.35
CA MET A 302 60.69 -20.93 -13.15
C MET A 302 59.62 -21.65 -13.99
N MET A 303 59.97 -22.77 -14.64
CA MET A 303 59.02 -23.59 -15.39
C MET A 303 57.91 -24.17 -14.50
N THR A 304 58.25 -24.55 -13.27
CA THR A 304 57.26 -25.01 -12.29
C THR A 304 56.30 -23.88 -11.92
N THR A 305 56.83 -22.70 -11.58
CA THR A 305 56.03 -21.50 -11.27
C THR A 305 55.14 -21.07 -12.45
N LEU A 306 55.65 -21.11 -13.68
CA LEU A 306 54.90 -20.79 -14.89
C LEU A 306 53.74 -21.76 -15.10
N ARG A 307 53.99 -23.08 -15.00
CA ARG A 307 52.94 -24.10 -15.11
C ARG A 307 51.85 -23.92 -14.06
N GLU A 308 52.23 -23.59 -12.83
CA GLU A 308 51.27 -23.28 -11.77
C GLU A 308 50.45 -22.02 -12.05
N ALA A 309 51.06 -20.98 -12.61
CA ALA A 309 50.35 -19.75 -12.99
C ALA A 309 49.37 -19.99 -14.13
N LEU A 310 49.79 -20.72 -15.17
CA LEU A 310 48.96 -21.11 -16.30
C LEU A 310 47.74 -21.94 -15.87
N ALA A 311 47.95 -22.90 -14.97
CA ALA A 311 46.88 -23.74 -14.41
C ALA A 311 45.84 -22.93 -13.59
N ARG A 312 46.21 -21.77 -13.03
CA ARG A 312 45.27 -20.87 -12.34
C ARG A 312 44.45 -20.02 -13.32
N LEU A 313 45.10 -19.52 -14.38
CA LEU A 313 44.48 -18.66 -15.39
C LEU A 313 43.46 -19.43 -16.23
N ARG A 314 43.86 -20.59 -16.75
CA ARG A 314 43.03 -21.45 -17.59
C ARG A 314 42.86 -22.81 -16.91
N PRO A 315 41.65 -23.22 -16.52
CA PRO A 315 41.40 -24.63 -16.23
C PRO A 315 41.36 -25.39 -17.58
N PRO A 316 42.40 -26.14 -17.97
CA PRO A 316 42.55 -26.63 -19.35
C PRO A 316 41.58 -27.75 -19.74
N ASP A 317 40.51 -27.93 -18.98
CA ASP A 317 40.07 -29.26 -18.61
C ASP A 317 38.55 -29.36 -18.49
N LEU A 318 37.89 -28.20 -18.38
CA LEU A 318 36.46 -28.13 -18.17
C LEU A 318 35.67 -28.42 -19.45
N GLU A 319 36.15 -27.92 -20.58
CA GLU A 319 35.53 -28.12 -21.90
C GLU A 319 35.76 -29.55 -22.43
N GLU A 320 36.90 -30.16 -22.10
CA GLU A 320 37.28 -31.48 -22.60
C GLU A 320 36.83 -32.64 -21.69
N PHE A 321 36.86 -32.45 -20.36
CA PHE A 321 36.57 -33.52 -19.39
C PHE A 321 35.36 -33.24 -18.49
N GLY A 322 34.73 -32.07 -18.59
CA GLY A 322 33.56 -31.69 -17.80
C GLY A 322 33.86 -31.27 -16.36
N LEU A 323 32.80 -30.92 -15.62
CA LEU A 323 32.89 -30.29 -14.29
C LEU A 323 33.51 -31.19 -13.23
N GLY A 324 33.06 -32.44 -13.12
CA GLY A 324 33.51 -33.38 -12.09
C GLY A 324 35.02 -33.63 -12.12
N PRO A 325 35.57 -34.13 -13.24
CA PRO A 325 37.01 -34.35 -13.38
C PRO A 325 37.86 -33.09 -13.18
N SER A 326 37.35 -31.94 -13.61
CA SER A 326 38.01 -30.64 -13.43
C SER A 326 38.10 -30.24 -11.95
N LEU A 327 37.03 -30.41 -11.18
CA LEU A 327 37.03 -30.16 -9.73
C LEU A 327 37.93 -31.15 -8.98
N HIS A 328 37.94 -32.43 -9.39
CA HIS A 328 38.86 -33.41 -8.81
C HIS A 328 40.33 -33.00 -9.01
N ARG A 329 40.71 -32.56 -10.22
CA ARG A 329 42.06 -32.05 -10.49
C ARG A 329 42.38 -30.78 -9.71
N LEU A 330 41.44 -29.84 -9.63
CA LEU A 330 41.61 -28.62 -8.85
C LEU A 330 41.90 -28.96 -7.39
N VAL A 331 41.06 -29.77 -6.76
CA VAL A 331 41.23 -30.17 -5.34
C VAL A 331 42.52 -30.98 -5.16
N ALA A 332 42.86 -31.89 -6.07
CA ALA A 332 44.10 -32.64 -6.01
C ALA A 332 45.35 -31.74 -6.12
N SER A 333 45.29 -30.65 -6.90
CA SER A 333 46.40 -29.70 -6.99
C SER A 333 46.69 -28.98 -5.67
N TRP A 334 45.65 -28.73 -4.87
CA TRP A 334 45.77 -28.16 -3.53
C TRP A 334 46.27 -29.18 -2.50
N ARG A 335 45.85 -30.45 -2.61
CA ARG A 335 46.34 -31.56 -1.76
C ARG A 335 47.84 -31.82 -1.85
N ARG A 336 48.50 -31.42 -2.96
CA ARG A 336 49.96 -31.54 -3.09
C ARG A 336 50.73 -30.58 -2.16
N ARG A 337 50.05 -29.63 -1.54
CA ARG A 337 50.62 -28.72 -0.54
C ARG A 337 50.43 -29.35 0.85
N GLU A 338 51.46 -29.33 1.69
CA GLU A 338 51.55 -30.13 2.93
C GLU A 338 50.42 -29.89 3.95
N ALA A 339 49.68 -28.76 3.87
CA ALA A 339 48.43 -28.50 4.60
C ALA A 339 47.64 -27.37 3.90
N PRO A 340 46.30 -27.27 4.04
CA PRO A 340 45.34 -28.09 4.81
C PRO A 340 44.79 -29.34 4.08
N THR A 341 43.96 -30.14 4.75
CA THR A 341 43.27 -31.28 4.14
C THR A 341 42.11 -30.81 3.26
N PHE A 342 42.03 -31.29 2.01
CA PHE A 342 40.92 -30.96 1.11
C PHE A 342 40.05 -32.18 0.78
N ALA A 343 38.74 -32.05 0.91
CA ALA A 343 37.76 -33.08 0.56
C ALA A 343 36.82 -32.61 -0.56
N LEU A 344 36.48 -33.52 -1.47
CA LEU A 344 35.51 -33.28 -2.55
C LEU A 344 34.45 -34.39 -2.52
N GLY A 345 33.20 -34.01 -2.29
CA GLY A 345 32.02 -34.86 -2.46
C GLY A 345 31.26 -34.45 -3.72
N VAL A 346 30.90 -35.43 -4.54
CA VAL A 346 30.08 -35.21 -5.76
C VAL A 346 28.90 -36.16 -5.74
N ALA A 347 27.70 -35.64 -5.91
CA ALA A 347 26.47 -36.41 -6.02
C ALA A 347 25.62 -35.96 -7.22
N GLY A 348 25.11 -36.92 -7.98
CA GLY A 348 24.30 -36.70 -9.19
C GLY A 348 25.13 -36.65 -10.48
N ASP A 349 24.44 -36.58 -11.62
CA ASP A 349 25.07 -36.62 -12.95
C ASP A 349 25.48 -35.23 -13.44
N LEU A 350 26.79 -34.99 -13.46
CA LEU A 350 27.37 -33.72 -13.89
C LEU A 350 27.56 -33.59 -15.41
N ALA A 351 27.39 -34.66 -16.19
CA ALA A 351 27.56 -34.61 -17.64
C ALA A 351 26.50 -33.71 -18.32
N THR A 352 25.34 -33.55 -17.68
CA THR A 352 24.22 -32.72 -18.17
C THR A 352 24.32 -31.24 -17.79
N VAL A 353 25.42 -30.81 -17.16
CA VAL A 353 25.56 -29.42 -16.70
C VAL A 353 26.01 -28.52 -17.87
N PRO A 354 25.26 -27.46 -18.21
CA PRO A 354 25.64 -26.55 -19.29
C PRO A 354 26.99 -25.86 -19.03
N GLY A 355 27.77 -25.64 -20.08
CA GLY A 355 29.12 -25.05 -20.00
C GLY A 355 29.23 -23.76 -19.15
N PRO A 356 28.34 -22.76 -19.33
CA PRO A 356 28.37 -21.54 -18.51
C PRO A 356 28.16 -21.77 -17.02
N VAL A 357 27.31 -22.75 -16.66
CA VAL A 357 27.05 -23.15 -15.27
C VAL A 357 28.25 -23.88 -14.71
N ALA A 358 28.79 -24.84 -15.45
CA ALA A 358 29.98 -25.60 -15.07
C ALA A 358 31.18 -24.66 -14.82
N LEU A 359 31.44 -23.73 -15.73
CA LEU A 359 32.53 -22.75 -15.57
C LEU A 359 32.33 -21.89 -14.35
N SER A 360 31.08 -21.48 -14.10
CA SER A 360 30.78 -20.61 -12.97
C SER A 360 30.98 -21.31 -11.63
N LEU A 361 30.53 -22.56 -11.50
CA LEU A 361 30.77 -23.38 -10.32
C LEU A 361 32.26 -23.64 -10.11
N TYR A 362 33.00 -23.94 -11.18
CA TYR A 362 34.46 -24.12 -11.11
C TYR A 362 35.16 -22.86 -10.56
N ARG A 363 34.82 -21.68 -11.09
CA ARG A 363 35.40 -20.41 -10.64
C ARG A 363 35.04 -20.09 -9.19
N ILE A 364 33.82 -20.39 -8.76
CA ILE A 364 33.39 -20.24 -7.36
C ILE A 364 34.22 -21.13 -6.44
N VAL A 365 34.38 -22.41 -6.78
CA VAL A 365 35.21 -23.33 -5.98
C VAL A 365 36.65 -22.85 -5.94
N GLN A 366 37.23 -22.48 -7.09
CA GLN A 366 38.60 -21.97 -7.17
C GLN A 366 38.83 -20.74 -6.27
N GLU A 367 37.91 -19.78 -6.31
CA GLU A 367 37.96 -18.57 -5.49
C GLU A 367 37.77 -18.90 -4.00
N CYS A 368 36.84 -19.79 -3.65
CA CYS A 368 36.64 -20.24 -2.27
C CYS A 368 37.89 -20.92 -1.70
N LEU A 369 38.51 -21.85 -2.45
CA LEU A 369 39.74 -22.53 -2.03
C LEU A 369 40.90 -21.52 -1.85
N THR A 370 41.02 -20.58 -2.78
CA THR A 370 42.04 -19.51 -2.71
C THR A 370 41.81 -18.63 -1.48
N ASN A 371 40.57 -18.23 -1.22
CA ASN A 371 40.21 -17.39 -0.08
C ASN A 371 40.41 -18.11 1.25
N ALA A 372 40.04 -19.39 1.35
CA ALA A 372 40.25 -20.19 2.55
C ALA A 372 41.74 -20.25 2.93
N VAL A 373 42.63 -20.48 1.96
CA VAL A 373 44.08 -20.55 2.21
C VAL A 373 44.72 -19.17 2.41
N ARG A 374 44.25 -18.14 1.71
CA ARG A 374 44.86 -16.80 1.75
C ARG A 374 44.41 -15.98 2.95
N HIS A 375 43.16 -16.11 3.36
CA HIS A 375 42.53 -15.26 4.38
C HIS A 375 42.21 -16.01 5.67
N GLY A 376 42.14 -17.35 5.63
CA GLY A 376 41.91 -18.19 6.80
C GLY A 376 43.18 -18.91 7.27
N ARG A 377 43.00 -19.73 8.31
CA ARG A 377 43.97 -20.75 8.73
C ARG A 377 43.29 -22.12 8.86
N PRO A 378 42.66 -22.63 7.79
CA PRO A 378 41.90 -23.87 7.86
C PRO A 378 42.82 -25.05 8.14
N THR A 379 42.29 -26.06 8.83
CA THR A 379 42.86 -27.41 8.87
C THR A 379 42.15 -28.34 7.88
N CYS A 380 40.90 -28.04 7.54
CA CYS A 380 40.07 -28.79 6.63
C CYS A 380 39.21 -27.87 5.75
N VAL A 381 39.21 -28.13 4.44
CA VAL A 381 38.29 -27.49 3.49
C VAL A 381 37.52 -28.57 2.73
N ARG A 382 36.18 -28.52 2.81
CA ARG A 382 35.28 -29.47 2.15
C ARG A 382 34.49 -28.78 1.04
N VAL A 383 34.46 -29.41 -0.12
CA VAL A 383 33.65 -29.01 -1.27
C VAL A 383 32.63 -30.11 -1.54
N ASP A 384 31.35 -29.80 -1.48
CA ASP A 384 30.26 -30.72 -1.78
C ASP A 384 29.44 -30.19 -2.95
N LEU A 385 29.34 -30.99 -4.02
CA LEU A 385 28.59 -30.66 -5.22
C LEU A 385 27.42 -31.63 -5.37
N VAL A 386 26.20 -31.09 -5.48
CA VAL A 386 24.98 -31.88 -5.61
C VAL A 386 24.19 -31.41 -6.82
N ARG A 387 24.00 -32.31 -7.79
CA ARG A 387 23.10 -32.13 -8.92
C ARG A 387 21.76 -32.81 -8.64
N ARG A 388 20.67 -32.06 -8.72
CA ARG A 388 19.29 -32.57 -8.77
C ARG A 388 18.72 -32.43 -10.18
N ARG A 389 17.42 -32.66 -10.40
CA ARG A 389 16.81 -32.55 -11.74
C ARG A 389 16.82 -31.11 -12.26
N ASP A 390 16.39 -30.15 -11.44
CA ASP A 390 16.14 -28.76 -11.89
C ASP A 390 17.17 -27.74 -11.41
N TRP A 391 18.12 -28.16 -10.58
CA TRP A 391 19.14 -27.29 -10.01
C TRP A 391 20.43 -28.04 -9.69
N ILE A 392 21.51 -27.28 -9.51
CA ILE A 392 22.80 -27.75 -9.03
C ILE A 392 23.27 -26.83 -7.89
N SER A 393 23.84 -27.41 -6.84
CA SER A 393 24.40 -26.65 -5.72
C SER A 393 25.85 -27.02 -5.47
N VAL A 394 26.68 -26.02 -5.15
CA VAL A 394 28.00 -26.23 -4.55
C VAL A 394 28.05 -25.62 -3.16
N VAL A 395 28.58 -26.37 -2.22
CA VAL A 395 28.83 -25.94 -0.85
C VAL A 395 30.31 -26.05 -0.59
N VAL A 396 30.96 -24.96 -0.22
CA VAL A 396 32.35 -24.95 0.23
C VAL A 396 32.36 -24.53 1.70
N SER A 397 32.92 -25.38 2.56
CA SER A 397 33.03 -25.11 3.99
C SER A 397 34.47 -25.24 4.45
N ASP A 398 34.91 -24.32 5.30
CA ASP A 398 36.22 -24.35 5.95
C ASP A 398 36.10 -24.18 7.47
N ASP A 399 37.16 -24.53 8.19
CA ASP A 399 37.33 -24.39 9.64
C ASP A 399 38.40 -23.33 10.00
N GLY A 400 38.71 -22.42 9.07
CA GLY A 400 39.82 -21.48 9.16
C GLY A 400 39.48 -20.14 9.82
N GLY A 401 38.32 -20.03 10.47
CA GLY A 401 37.79 -18.80 11.07
C GLY A 401 37.04 -17.90 10.07
N GLY A 402 36.80 -16.64 10.47
CA GLY A 402 36.08 -15.65 9.67
C GLY A 402 34.68 -15.31 10.21
N ASP A 403 34.22 -14.10 9.88
CA ASP A 403 32.88 -13.62 10.27
C ASP A 403 31.98 -13.48 9.02
N PRO A 404 30.91 -14.30 8.90
CA PRO A 404 29.96 -14.18 7.81
C PRO A 404 29.30 -12.80 7.72
N ALA A 405 29.07 -12.14 8.86
CA ALA A 405 28.39 -10.85 8.92
C ALA A 405 29.26 -9.73 8.32
N ALA A 406 30.55 -9.70 8.68
CA ALA A 406 31.52 -8.80 8.07
C ALA A 406 31.63 -8.99 6.54
N ILE A 407 31.69 -10.25 6.09
CA ILE A 407 31.85 -10.59 4.66
C ILE A 407 30.58 -10.27 3.85
N ALA A 408 29.40 -10.39 4.45
CA ALA A 408 28.14 -10.05 3.80
C ALA A 408 27.98 -8.54 3.53
N GLY A 409 28.58 -7.68 4.36
CA GLY A 409 28.44 -6.21 4.27
C GLY A 409 29.51 -5.50 3.45
N THR A 410 30.77 -5.96 3.50
CA THR A 410 31.93 -5.27 2.87
C THR A 410 32.80 -6.19 2.02
N GLY A 411 32.32 -7.39 1.67
CA GLY A 411 33.11 -8.43 1.00
C GLY A 411 33.93 -7.91 -0.20
N GLY A 412 35.20 -8.31 -0.26
CA GLY A 412 36.12 -7.91 -1.33
C GLY A 412 35.69 -8.40 -2.73
N HIS A 413 36.42 -7.96 -3.76
CA HIS A 413 36.08 -8.22 -5.17
C HIS A 413 35.79 -9.68 -5.51
N GLY A 414 36.43 -10.64 -4.82
CA GLY A 414 36.17 -12.08 -5.01
C GLY A 414 34.74 -12.50 -4.65
N VAL A 415 34.23 -12.04 -3.51
CA VAL A 415 32.87 -12.36 -3.06
C VAL A 415 31.82 -11.66 -3.91
N LEU A 416 32.07 -10.40 -4.29
CA LEU A 416 31.22 -9.66 -5.22
C LEU A 416 31.12 -10.39 -6.57
N GLY A 417 32.26 -10.81 -7.14
CA GLY A 417 32.30 -11.55 -8.40
C GLY A 417 31.58 -12.89 -8.33
N MET A 418 31.69 -13.62 -7.21
CA MET A 418 30.90 -14.84 -6.99
C MET A 418 29.39 -14.55 -6.96
N ARG A 419 28.96 -13.50 -6.26
CA ARG A 419 27.53 -13.11 -6.18
C ARG A 419 26.98 -12.74 -7.55
N GLU A 420 27.69 -11.88 -8.29
CA GLU A 420 27.28 -11.43 -9.62
C GLU A 420 27.19 -12.58 -10.61
N ARG A 421 28.14 -13.51 -10.58
CA ARG A 421 28.16 -14.70 -11.43
C ARG A 421 26.99 -15.64 -11.16
N VAL A 422 26.69 -15.90 -9.89
CA VAL A 422 25.55 -16.74 -9.51
C VAL A 422 24.23 -16.06 -9.88
N ALA A 423 24.10 -14.76 -9.61
CA ALA A 423 22.92 -13.98 -9.97
C ALA A 423 22.70 -13.92 -11.49
N ALA A 424 23.77 -13.80 -12.27
CA ALA A 424 23.72 -13.79 -13.74
C ALA A 424 23.16 -15.10 -14.33
N LEU A 425 23.24 -16.22 -13.60
CA LEU A 425 22.67 -17.51 -13.98
C LEU A 425 21.31 -17.78 -13.31
N GLY A 426 20.68 -16.77 -12.70
CA GLY A 426 19.41 -16.92 -11.99
C GLY A 426 19.52 -17.68 -10.66
N GLY A 427 20.73 -17.87 -10.14
CA GLY A 427 20.99 -18.56 -8.89
C GLY A 427 21.01 -17.66 -7.65
N ARG A 428 21.32 -18.27 -6.50
CA ARG A 428 21.51 -17.60 -5.22
C ARG A 428 22.82 -18.04 -4.55
N LEU A 429 23.55 -17.07 -4.00
CA LEU A 429 24.72 -17.30 -3.16
C LEU A 429 24.39 -16.94 -1.71
N THR A 430 24.61 -17.87 -0.79
CA THR A 430 24.47 -17.70 0.66
C THR A 430 25.80 -17.90 1.35
N ILE A 431 26.13 -17.01 2.28
CA ILE A 431 27.33 -17.08 3.11
C ILE A 431 26.87 -17.22 4.54
N GLY A 432 27.28 -18.29 5.20
CA GLY A 432 26.92 -18.61 6.56
C GLY A 432 28.13 -19.04 7.38
N ARG A 433 27.87 -19.37 8.64
CA ARG A 433 28.87 -19.90 9.57
C ARG A 433 28.92 -21.44 9.44
N ALA A 434 30.12 -21.99 9.31
CA ALA A 434 30.40 -23.40 9.57
C ALA A 434 30.81 -23.56 11.06
N GLU A 435 31.03 -24.78 11.55
CA GLU A 435 31.33 -25.00 12.98
C GLU A 435 32.49 -24.12 13.50
N GLN A 436 33.57 -24.00 12.74
CA GLN A 436 34.76 -23.22 13.11
C GLN A 436 35.24 -22.25 12.02
N GLY A 437 34.41 -22.00 11.00
CA GLY A 437 34.78 -21.15 9.86
C GLY A 437 33.58 -20.71 9.04
N LEU A 438 33.76 -20.64 7.72
CA LEU A 438 32.74 -20.14 6.80
C LEU A 438 32.13 -21.26 5.97
N ARG A 439 30.86 -21.07 5.60
CA ARG A 439 30.14 -21.90 4.63
C ARG A 439 29.63 -21.02 3.51
N ILE A 440 30.10 -21.26 2.30
CA ILE A 440 29.61 -20.61 1.08
C ILE A 440 28.80 -21.64 0.30
N GLU A 441 27.55 -21.29 -0.03
CA GLU A 441 26.65 -22.13 -0.80
C GLU A 441 26.14 -21.35 -2.01
N ALA A 442 26.33 -21.91 -3.20
CA ALA A 442 25.76 -21.40 -4.43
C ALA A 442 24.76 -22.42 -5.00
N VAL A 443 23.54 -21.97 -5.28
CA VAL A 443 22.49 -22.78 -5.92
C VAL A 443 22.11 -22.14 -7.24
N ILE A 444 22.20 -22.91 -8.33
CA ILE A 444 21.96 -22.42 -9.70
C ILE A 444 20.86 -23.29 -10.35
N PRO A 445 19.81 -22.68 -10.93
CA PRO A 445 18.86 -23.39 -11.77
C PRO A 445 19.57 -24.09 -12.93
N CYS A 446 19.23 -25.36 -13.12
CA CYS A 446 19.80 -26.20 -14.16
C CYS A 446 18.70 -27.17 -14.60
N PRO A 447 17.68 -26.71 -15.33
CA PRO A 447 16.70 -27.63 -15.91
C PRO A 447 17.41 -28.62 -16.84
N PRO A 448 16.94 -29.88 -16.94
CA PRO A 448 17.47 -30.79 -17.93
C PRO A 448 17.29 -30.18 -19.33
N ASP A 449 18.28 -30.31 -20.21
CA ASP A 449 18.13 -29.88 -21.60
C ASP A 449 16.84 -30.48 -22.17
N PRO A 450 15.99 -29.69 -22.85
CA PRO A 450 14.85 -30.25 -23.55
C PRO A 450 15.40 -31.29 -24.52
N CYS A 451 15.01 -32.55 -24.31
CA CYS A 451 15.34 -33.65 -25.21
C CYS A 451 15.07 -33.16 -26.65
N PRO A 452 16.04 -33.27 -27.58
CA PRO A 452 15.75 -32.97 -28.97
C PRO A 452 14.55 -33.83 -29.38
N PRO A 453 13.59 -33.29 -30.16
CA PRO A 453 12.47 -34.10 -30.63
C PRO A 453 13.05 -35.32 -31.34
N ASP A 454 12.69 -36.52 -30.87
CA ASP A 454 13.15 -37.78 -31.46
C ASP A 454 13.02 -37.70 -32.98
N PRO A 455 14.03 -38.13 -33.77
CA PRO A 455 13.86 -38.26 -35.20
C PRO A 455 12.75 -39.26 -35.44
N CYS A 456 11.65 -38.76 -36.04
CA CYS A 456 10.54 -39.56 -36.53
C CYS A 456 11.10 -40.79 -37.27
N PRO A 457 10.62 -42.02 -37.01
CA PRO A 457 11.11 -43.19 -37.72
C PRO A 457 10.85 -43.04 -39.22
N PRO A 458 11.73 -43.55 -40.10
CA PRO A 458 11.58 -43.39 -41.54
C PRO A 458 10.30 -44.08 -42.01
N GLU A 459 9.46 -43.33 -42.72
CA GLU A 459 8.33 -43.86 -43.48
C GLU A 459 8.85 -44.89 -44.50
N SER A 460 8.58 -46.16 -44.23
CA SER A 460 8.72 -47.23 -45.22
C SER A 460 7.67 -47.02 -46.31
N SER A 461 8.14 -46.71 -47.51
CA SER A 461 7.36 -46.66 -48.74
C SER A 461 7.26 -48.05 -49.41
N GLN A 462 6.21 -48.20 -50.24
CA GLN A 462 5.80 -49.33 -51.12
C GLN A 462 4.81 -50.32 -50.45
N GLY A 463 3.53 -50.48 -50.82
CA GLY A 463 2.60 -50.09 -51.90
C GLY A 463 1.47 -51.18 -51.95
N PRO A 464 0.48 -51.22 -52.89
CA PRO A 464 -0.40 -50.18 -53.43
C PRO A 464 -1.94 -50.50 -53.33
N VAL A 465 -2.75 -49.44 -53.39
CA VAL A 465 -4.08 -49.29 -54.04
C VAL A 465 -5.34 -50.05 -53.53
N ALA A 466 -6.20 -49.25 -52.88
CA ALA A 466 -7.65 -49.05 -53.05
C ALA A 466 -8.65 -50.23 -53.10
N ARG A 467 -9.66 -50.17 -52.22
CA ARG A 467 -11.09 -50.16 -52.61
C ARG A 467 -11.99 -49.55 -51.53
N CYS A 468 -13.00 -48.83 -52.02
CA CYS A 468 -14.02 -48.07 -51.30
C CYS A 468 -14.91 -48.92 -50.38
N ALA A 469 -15.32 -48.33 -49.25
CA ALA A 469 -16.71 -48.34 -48.77
C ALA A 469 -16.90 -47.25 -47.69
N VAL A 470 -17.84 -46.33 -47.93
CA VAL A 470 -18.36 -45.37 -46.93
C VAL A 470 -19.64 -45.97 -46.30
N PRO A 471 -20.29 -45.33 -45.32
CA PRO A 471 -20.43 -45.76 -43.92
C PRO A 471 -21.87 -46.25 -43.62
N ILE A 472 -22.20 -46.57 -42.35
CA ILE A 472 -23.52 -46.25 -41.73
C ILE A 472 -23.49 -46.60 -40.21
N ALA A 473 -23.89 -45.58 -39.44
CA ALA A 473 -24.61 -45.52 -38.16
C ALA A 473 -24.67 -46.71 -37.18
N ALA A 474 -24.57 -46.38 -35.88
CA ALA A 474 -25.70 -46.30 -34.92
C ALA A 474 -25.13 -46.15 -33.48
N VAL A 475 -25.40 -45.06 -32.75
CA VAL A 475 -26.56 -44.82 -31.86
C VAL A 475 -26.55 -45.64 -30.58
N GLY A 476 -26.67 -44.93 -29.44
CA GLY A 476 -27.07 -45.43 -28.11
C GLY A 476 -26.25 -44.74 -27.00
N ALA A 477 -26.67 -43.63 -26.39
CA ALA A 477 -27.71 -43.51 -25.33
C ALA A 477 -27.40 -44.46 -24.14
N ALA A 478 -27.38 -44.08 -22.86
CA ALA A 478 -27.91 -42.97 -22.06
C ALA A 478 -26.99 -42.84 -20.81
N ASP A 479 -26.69 -41.67 -20.25
CA ASP A 479 -27.48 -40.72 -19.45
C ASP A 479 -28.18 -41.31 -18.19
N ARG A 480 -27.98 -40.57 -17.08
CA ARG A 480 -28.70 -40.55 -15.78
C ARG A 480 -28.36 -41.61 -14.74
N SER A 481 -28.38 -41.35 -13.43
CA SER A 481 -28.46 -40.15 -12.58
C SER A 481 -28.45 -40.64 -11.12
N ASP A 482 -28.26 -39.70 -10.18
CA ASP A 482 -28.60 -39.77 -8.74
C ASP A 482 -27.75 -40.66 -7.83
N ALA A 483 -26.98 -40.11 -6.89
CA ALA A 483 -27.37 -39.36 -5.67
C ALA A 483 -28.02 -40.25 -4.60
N THR A 484 -27.29 -40.53 -3.52
CA THR A 484 -27.72 -40.29 -2.11
C THR A 484 -26.64 -40.73 -1.11
N ARG A 485 -26.40 -39.85 -0.12
CA ARG A 485 -25.67 -39.98 1.17
C ARG A 485 -26.37 -40.95 2.15
N PRO A 486 -25.95 -41.12 3.43
CA PRO A 486 -24.64 -40.97 4.10
C PRO A 486 -24.29 -42.17 5.02
N ALA A 487 -23.12 -42.17 5.65
CA ALA A 487 -22.86 -42.98 6.86
C ALA A 487 -22.14 -42.15 7.92
N GLU A 488 -22.86 -41.94 9.03
CA GLU A 488 -22.38 -41.40 10.29
C GLU A 488 -22.50 -42.54 11.31
N ARG A 489 -21.40 -42.92 11.97
CA ARG A 489 -21.44 -43.58 13.29
C ARG A 489 -20.08 -43.49 13.99
N ALA A 490 -20.13 -42.93 15.18
CA ALA A 490 -19.09 -42.85 16.19
C ALA A 490 -18.79 -44.22 16.82
N ALA A 491 -17.55 -44.40 17.31
CA ALA A 491 -17.20 -44.88 18.67
C ALA A 491 -15.76 -45.44 18.68
N ALA A 492 -14.83 -44.70 19.31
CA ALA A 492 -13.77 -45.18 20.21
C ALA A 492 -12.96 -43.97 20.68
#